data_AF-A0A965B1P9-F1
#
_entry.id   AF-A0A965B1P9-F1
#
_cell.length_a   1.000
_cell.length_b   1.000
_cell.length_c   1.000
_cell.angle_alpha   90.00
_cell.angle_beta   90.00
_cell.angle_gamma   90.00
#
_symmetry.space_group_name_H-M   'P 1'
#
loop_
_entity.id
_entity.type
_entity.pdbx_description
1 polymer ?
#
loop_
_entity_poly.entity_id
_entity_poly.type
_entity_poly.pdbx_seq_one_letter_code
_entity_poly.pdbx_strand_id
1 'polypeptide(L)'
;SQALDGSVPAELSTAAENGVATISDLSNSFGTAARDALATARSEMDQGQGLAKLGNFLKSQFNARSVTPKDGDDPDAILSRAEAAVRQGKLSEALAEISKLSTDAQAQMSEWMDAAKTRVAASDAVNSLLNELGQ
;
A
#
# COMPACT_ATOMS: atom_id res chain seq x y z
N SER A 1 -22.01 -23.36 -26.30
CA SER A 1 -21.37 -22.04 -26.53
C SER A 1 -22.18 -20.98 -25.81
N GLN A 2 -21.97 -20.80 -24.50
CA GLN A 2 -22.75 -19.82 -23.73
C GLN A 2 -21.98 -19.44 -22.46
N ALA A 3 -21.01 -18.52 -22.59
CA ALA A 3 -20.32 -17.86 -21.46
C ALA A 3 -19.41 -16.72 -21.95
N LEU A 4 -19.96 -15.65 -22.54
CA LEU A 4 -19.22 -14.39 -22.73
C LEU A 4 -20.11 -13.13 -22.51
N ASP A 5 -21.32 -13.29 -21.96
CA ASP A 5 -22.28 -12.16 -21.77
C ASP A 5 -22.43 -11.75 -20.29
N GLY A 6 -21.30 -11.67 -19.59
CA GLY A 6 -21.27 -11.35 -18.17
C GLY A 6 -20.24 -10.28 -17.87
N SER A 7 -20.43 -9.09 -18.45
CA SER A 7 -19.78 -7.82 -18.09
C SER A 7 -18.29 -7.95 -17.78
N VAL A 8 -17.43 -7.82 -18.80
CA VAL A 8 -16.06 -7.35 -18.57
C VAL A 8 -16.20 -6.06 -17.74
N PRO A 9 -15.76 -6.03 -16.47
CA PRO A 9 -15.86 -4.85 -15.62
C PRO A 9 -15.34 -3.62 -16.39
N ALA A 10 -16.00 -2.47 -16.27
CA ALA A 10 -15.62 -1.28 -17.02
C ALA A 10 -14.14 -0.93 -16.82
N GLU A 11 -13.59 -1.27 -15.64
CA GLU A 11 -12.19 -1.13 -15.28
C GLU A 11 -11.25 -1.95 -16.19
N LEU A 12 -11.68 -3.14 -16.64
CA LEU A 12 -10.95 -3.99 -17.58
C LEU A 12 -11.05 -3.47 -19.04
N SER A 13 -12.15 -2.81 -19.41
CA SER A 13 -12.30 -2.17 -20.73
C SER A 13 -11.41 -0.93 -20.86
N THR A 14 -11.37 -0.08 -19.84
CA THR A 14 -10.49 1.10 -19.81
C THR A 14 -9.00 0.72 -19.72
N ALA A 15 -8.68 -0.34 -18.98
CA ALA A 15 -7.34 -0.92 -18.93
C ALA A 15 -6.87 -1.49 -20.28
N ALA A 16 -7.79 -2.01 -21.10
CA ALA A 16 -7.46 -2.51 -22.44
C ALA A 16 -7.14 -1.38 -23.43
N GLU A 17 -7.74 -0.20 -23.25
CA GLU A 17 -7.53 0.97 -24.14
C GLU A 17 -6.27 1.77 -23.81
N ASN A 18 -5.92 1.95 -22.53
CA ASN A 18 -4.77 2.75 -22.08
C ASN A 18 -3.57 1.93 -21.61
N GLY A 19 -3.74 0.61 -21.48
CA GLY A 19 -2.79 -0.27 -20.81
C GLY A 19 -2.89 -0.19 -19.29
N VAL A 20 -2.43 -1.25 -18.62
CA VAL A 20 -2.33 -1.29 -17.15
C VAL A 20 -0.92 -0.90 -16.74
N ALA A 21 -0.79 -0.10 -15.67
CA ALA A 21 0.50 0.28 -15.10
C ALA A 21 1.40 -0.95 -14.89
N THR A 22 2.64 -0.88 -15.37
CA THR A 22 3.58 -2.00 -15.23
C THR A 22 4.10 -2.08 -13.79
N ILE A 23 4.73 -3.21 -13.42
CA ILE A 23 5.45 -3.30 -12.13
C ILE A 23 6.55 -2.24 -12.03
N SER A 24 7.17 -1.86 -13.14
CA SER A 24 8.18 -0.79 -13.17
C SER A 24 7.54 0.57 -12.88
N ASP A 25 6.40 0.89 -13.49
CA ASP A 25 5.69 2.16 -13.25
C ASP A 25 5.22 2.27 -11.80
N LEU A 26 4.67 1.18 -11.26
CA LEU A 26 4.24 1.09 -9.86
C LEU A 26 5.43 1.21 -8.90
N SER A 27 6.57 0.59 -9.22
CA SER A 27 7.79 0.72 -8.40
C SER A 27 8.35 2.15 -8.42
N ASN A 28 8.36 2.79 -9.59
CA ASN A 28 8.88 4.14 -9.78
C ASN A 28 8.02 5.21 -9.08
N SER A 29 6.70 5.04 -9.10
CA SER A 29 5.75 6.00 -8.49
C SER A 29 5.58 5.80 -6.98
N PHE A 30 5.82 4.58 -6.46
CA PHE A 30 5.63 4.25 -5.05
C PHE A 30 6.38 5.19 -4.10
N GLY A 31 7.67 5.47 -4.39
CA GLY A 31 8.52 6.25 -3.48
C GLY A 31 8.06 7.71 -3.29
N THR A 32 7.35 8.29 -4.25
CA THR A 32 6.75 9.62 -4.07
C THR A 32 5.52 9.53 -3.17
N ALA A 33 4.56 8.66 -3.49
CA ALA A 33 3.36 8.47 -2.68
C ALA A 33 3.67 8.06 -1.23
N ALA A 34 4.68 7.20 -1.02
CA ALA A 34 5.12 6.79 0.31
C ALA A 34 5.70 7.94 1.15
N ARG A 35 6.43 8.87 0.52
CA ARG A 35 6.96 10.05 1.23
C ARG A 35 5.85 10.99 1.69
N ASP A 36 4.84 11.19 0.85
CA ASP A 36 3.68 12.01 1.17
C ASP A 36 2.86 11.38 2.31
N ALA A 37 2.60 10.07 2.22
CA ALA A 37 1.94 9.30 3.28
C ALA A 37 2.71 9.37 4.62
N LEU A 38 4.04 9.24 4.59
CA LEU A 38 4.88 9.33 5.77
C LEU A 38 4.88 10.73 6.39
N ALA A 39 4.86 11.79 5.57
CA ALA A 39 4.77 13.17 6.04
C ALA A 39 3.43 13.44 6.75
N THR A 40 2.32 12.95 6.17
CA THR A 40 0.99 13.03 6.79
C THR A 40 0.95 12.28 8.12
N ALA A 41 1.39 11.02 8.15
CA ALA A 41 1.37 10.21 9.36
C ALA A 41 2.21 10.82 10.51
N ARG A 42 3.35 11.45 10.18
CA ARG A 42 4.16 12.19 11.17
C ARG A 42 3.44 13.43 11.70
N SER A 43 2.77 14.16 10.83
CA SER A 43 2.01 15.36 11.21
C SER A 43 0.84 15.03 12.15
N GLU A 44 0.18 13.89 11.96
CA GLU A 44 -0.85 13.37 12.88
C GLU A 44 -0.28 13.05 14.27
N MET A 45 0.87 12.35 14.30
CA MET A 45 1.56 12.03 15.54
C MET A 45 1.97 13.29 16.32
N ASP A 46 2.38 14.36 15.64
CA ASP A 46 2.79 15.59 16.29
C ASP A 46 1.61 16.35 16.91
N GLN A 47 0.45 16.37 16.25
CA GLN A 47 -0.77 17.01 16.74
C GLN A 47 -1.36 16.32 17.99
N GLY A 48 -1.21 14.99 18.11
CA GLY A 48 -1.70 14.22 19.26
C GLY A 48 -0.82 14.29 20.52
N GLN A 49 0.38 14.87 20.46
CA GLN A 49 1.42 14.70 21.49
C GLN A 49 1.89 15.98 22.21
N GLY A 50 1.28 17.14 21.94
CA GLY A 50 1.76 18.46 22.39
C GLY A 50 1.96 18.63 23.90
N LEU A 51 1.19 17.95 24.75
CA LEU A 51 1.33 18.01 26.22
C LEU A 51 2.08 16.80 26.83
N ALA A 52 2.20 15.68 26.11
CA ALA A 52 2.82 14.44 26.61
C ALA A 52 4.33 14.35 26.32
N LYS A 53 4.84 15.05 25.30
CA LYS A 53 6.24 14.97 24.86
C LYS A 53 7.25 15.54 25.87
N LEU A 54 6.93 16.62 26.58
CA LEU A 54 7.87 17.24 27.53
C LEU A 54 8.10 16.36 28.78
N GLY A 55 7.07 15.64 29.25
CA GLY A 55 7.19 14.68 30.35
C GLY A 55 7.88 13.37 29.94
N ASN A 56 7.68 12.90 28.70
CA ASN A 56 8.29 11.66 28.21
C ASN A 56 9.79 11.81 27.86
N PHE A 57 10.27 13.00 27.50
CA PHE A 57 11.69 13.22 27.16
C PHE A 57 12.61 13.13 28.38
N LEU A 58 12.14 13.56 29.56
CA LEU A 58 12.86 13.37 30.83
C LEU A 58 12.82 11.91 31.30
N LYS A 59 11.75 11.17 30.97
CA LYS A 59 11.62 9.75 31.28
C LYS A 59 12.46 8.86 30.35
N SER A 60 12.68 9.25 29.09
CA SER A 60 13.44 8.46 28.11
C SER A 60 14.95 8.39 28.43
N GLN A 61 15.51 9.38 29.12
CA GLN A 61 16.89 9.37 29.61
C GLN A 61 17.15 8.28 30.67
N PHE A 62 16.13 7.83 31.40
CA PHE A 62 16.23 6.76 32.40
C PHE A 62 15.65 5.41 31.93
N ASN A 63 15.09 5.34 30.72
CA ASN A 63 14.39 4.15 30.21
C ASN A 63 15.21 3.33 29.20
N ALA A 64 16.54 3.43 29.28
CA ALA A 64 17.49 2.71 28.41
C ALA A 64 17.41 1.16 28.52
N ARG A 65 16.55 0.63 29.39
CA ARG A 65 16.05 -0.75 29.34
C ARG A 65 14.56 -0.80 29.73
N SER A 66 13.68 -0.39 28.83
CA SER A 66 12.33 -0.95 28.79
C SER A 66 11.92 -1.16 27.34
N VAL A 67 12.06 -2.41 26.93
CA VAL A 67 11.35 -3.03 25.82
C VAL A 67 9.85 -3.05 26.15
N THR A 68 9.19 -1.90 26.00
CA THR A 68 7.73 -1.87 25.89
C THR A 68 7.40 -2.31 24.47
N PRO A 69 6.59 -3.35 24.23
CA PRO A 69 6.39 -3.90 22.89
C PRO A 69 5.83 -2.83 21.96
N LYS A 70 6.68 -2.35 21.05
CA LYS A 70 6.33 -1.59 19.84
C LYS A 70 7.36 -1.96 18.79
N ASP A 71 7.42 -3.25 18.47
CA ASP A 71 8.12 -3.70 17.27
C ASP A 71 7.20 -3.44 16.06
N GLY A 72 7.59 -2.49 15.20
CA GLY A 72 7.40 -2.58 13.74
C GLY A 72 6.09 -2.13 13.07
N ASP A 73 5.19 -1.41 13.76
CA ASP A 73 3.95 -0.84 13.18
C ASP A 73 4.05 0.66 12.84
N ASP A 74 5.22 1.26 12.98
CA ASP A 74 5.40 2.66 12.57
C ASP A 74 5.20 2.80 11.05
N PRO A 75 4.63 3.93 10.58
CA PRO A 75 4.34 4.15 9.16
C PRO A 75 5.54 3.89 8.23
N ASP A 76 6.75 4.21 8.68
CA ASP A 76 8.00 3.98 7.93
C ASP A 76 8.28 2.47 7.72
N ALA A 77 8.08 1.65 8.76
CA ALA A 77 8.27 0.20 8.67
C ALA A 77 7.23 -0.45 7.76
N ILE A 78 5.97 -0.01 7.84
CA ILE A 78 4.89 -0.45 6.95
C ILE A 78 5.22 -0.11 5.49
N LEU A 79 5.59 1.14 5.21
CA LEU A 79 5.92 1.60 3.87
C LEU A 79 7.17 0.91 3.30
N SER A 80 8.17 0.62 4.15
CA SER A 80 9.36 -0.13 3.75
C SER A 80 9.02 -1.57 3.34
N ARG A 81 8.17 -2.27 4.10
CA ARG A 81 7.71 -3.62 3.73
C ARG A 81 6.86 -3.60 2.46
N ALA A 82 5.98 -2.60 2.32
CA ALA A 82 5.20 -2.41 1.11
C ALA A 82 6.10 -2.20 -0.11
N GLU A 83 7.13 -1.34 -0.02
CA GLU A 83 8.07 -1.09 -1.11
C GLU A 83 8.84 -2.37 -1.51
N ALA A 84 9.28 -3.15 -0.52
CA ALA A 84 9.95 -4.43 -0.76
C ALA A 84 9.02 -5.42 -1.48
N ALA A 85 7.74 -5.46 -1.15
CA ALA A 85 6.75 -6.28 -1.83
C ALA A 85 6.51 -5.80 -3.27
N VAL A 86 6.42 -4.49 -3.51
CA VAL A 86 6.30 -3.90 -4.86
C VAL A 86 7.49 -4.29 -5.75
N ARG A 87 8.72 -4.18 -5.24
CA ARG A 87 9.94 -4.59 -5.96
C ARG A 87 9.97 -6.08 -6.32
N GLN A 88 9.30 -6.91 -5.53
CA GLN A 88 9.14 -8.35 -5.77
C GLN A 88 7.93 -8.67 -6.68
N GLY A 89 7.18 -7.67 -7.14
CA GLY A 89 5.95 -7.86 -7.91
C GLY A 89 4.75 -8.34 -7.09
N LYS A 90 4.86 -8.36 -5.76
CA LYS A 90 3.84 -8.84 -4.81
C LYS A 90 2.87 -7.72 -4.44
N LEU A 91 2.13 -7.23 -5.43
CA LEU A 91 1.26 -6.06 -5.27
C LEU A 91 0.15 -6.26 -4.22
N SER A 92 -0.43 -7.46 -4.12
CA SER A 92 -1.44 -7.76 -3.10
C SER A 92 -0.89 -7.69 -1.68
N GLU A 93 0.36 -8.13 -1.47
CA GLU A 93 1.05 -7.99 -0.18
C GLU A 93 1.34 -6.50 0.13
N ALA A 94 1.77 -5.73 -0.87
CA ALA A 94 2.00 -4.29 -0.71
C ALA A 94 0.73 -3.53 -0.31
N LEU A 95 -0.40 -3.82 -0.98
CA LEU A 95 -1.71 -3.24 -0.65
C LEU A 95 -2.15 -3.60 0.78
N ALA A 96 -1.91 -4.84 1.21
CA ALA A 96 -2.22 -5.27 2.57
C ALA A 96 -1.35 -4.55 3.62
N GLU A 97 -0.08 -4.27 3.35
CA GLU A 97 0.75 -3.44 4.23
C GLU A 97 0.20 -2.00 4.30
N ILE A 98 -0.08 -1.37 3.15
CA ILE A 98 -0.58 0.02 3.12
C ILE A 98 -1.90 0.18 3.88
N SER A 99 -2.78 -0.82 3.86
CA SER A 99 -4.05 -0.80 4.61
C SER A 99 -3.90 -0.68 6.13
N LYS A 100 -2.70 -0.90 6.66
CA LYS A 100 -2.39 -0.75 8.09
C LYS A 100 -2.04 0.70 8.48
N LEU A 101 -1.84 1.59 7.51
CA LEU A 101 -1.61 3.01 7.76
C LEU A 101 -2.89 3.71 8.24
N SER A 102 -2.76 4.92 8.79
CA SER A 102 -3.92 5.78 9.08
C SER A 102 -4.69 6.12 7.79
N THR A 103 -5.99 6.43 7.93
CA THR A 103 -6.85 6.80 6.80
C THR A 103 -6.26 7.96 6.00
N ASP A 104 -5.71 8.97 6.66
CA ASP A 104 -5.17 10.16 5.99
C ASP A 104 -3.86 9.86 5.26
N ALA A 105 -3.03 8.96 5.80
CA ALA A 105 -1.82 8.48 5.12
C ALA A 105 -2.17 7.58 3.92
N GLN A 106 -3.20 6.72 4.03
CA GLN A 106 -3.71 5.94 2.89
C GLN A 106 -4.26 6.85 1.79
N ALA A 107 -4.90 7.97 2.15
CA ALA A 107 -5.42 8.92 1.17
C ALA A 107 -4.33 9.50 0.26
N GLN A 108 -3.11 9.72 0.79
CA GLN A 108 -1.95 10.15 -0.01
C GLN A 108 -1.47 9.10 -1.01
N MET A 109 -1.84 7.83 -0.82
CA MET A 109 -1.47 6.72 -1.71
C MET A 109 -2.62 6.27 -2.60
N SER A 110 -3.78 6.91 -2.55
CA SER A 110 -5.01 6.46 -3.22
C SER A 110 -4.82 6.18 -4.72
N GLU A 111 -4.26 7.12 -5.46
CA GLU A 111 -3.99 6.96 -6.90
C GLU A 111 -3.07 5.75 -7.18
N TRP A 112 -2.01 5.58 -6.38
CA TRP A 112 -1.10 4.44 -6.51
C TRP A 112 -1.79 3.13 -6.17
N MET A 113 -2.60 3.11 -5.10
CA MET A 113 -3.35 1.94 -4.67
C MET A 113 -4.35 1.50 -5.74
N ASP A 114 -5.03 2.44 -6.39
CA ASP A 114 -6.00 2.12 -7.44
C ASP A 114 -5.32 1.55 -8.67
N ALA A 115 -4.20 2.13 -9.12
CA ALA A 115 -3.40 1.56 -10.20
C ALA A 115 -2.89 0.14 -9.86
N ALA A 116 -2.45 -0.09 -8.63
CA ALA A 116 -2.01 -1.41 -8.16
C ALA A 116 -3.16 -2.43 -8.13
N LYS A 117 -4.35 -2.05 -7.66
CA LYS A 117 -5.56 -2.90 -7.67
C LYS A 117 -5.96 -3.29 -9.09
N THR A 118 -5.95 -2.34 -10.03
CA THR A 118 -6.23 -2.63 -11.44
C THR A 118 -5.23 -3.66 -12.01
N ARG A 119 -3.96 -3.57 -11.64
CA ARG A 119 -2.93 -4.53 -12.06
C ARG A 119 -3.11 -5.93 -11.48
N VAL A 120 -3.50 -6.02 -10.21
CA VAL A 120 -3.85 -7.29 -9.58
C VAL A 120 -5.05 -7.92 -10.29
N ALA A 121 -6.14 -7.16 -10.47
CA ALA A 121 -7.35 -7.64 -11.15
C ALA A 121 -7.10 -8.13 -12.58
N ALA A 122 -6.29 -7.39 -13.35
CA ALA A 122 -5.90 -7.81 -14.70
C ALA A 122 -5.09 -9.12 -14.70
N SER A 123 -4.21 -9.32 -13.71
CA SER A 123 -3.41 -10.54 -13.59
C SER A 123 -4.27 -11.74 -13.20
N ASP A 124 -5.22 -11.55 -12.30
CA ASP A 124 -6.16 -12.58 -11.86
C ASP A 124 -7.11 -13.01 -12.99
N ALA A 125 -7.57 -12.07 -13.82
CA ALA A 125 -8.38 -12.37 -15.00
C ALA A 125 -7.63 -13.27 -16.01
N VAL A 126 -6.34 -12.97 -16.27
CA VAL A 126 -5.50 -13.80 -17.15
C VAL A 126 -5.29 -15.20 -16.57
N ASN A 127 -4.99 -15.31 -15.27
CA ASN A 127 -4.83 -16.60 -14.61
C ASN A 127 -6.11 -17.44 -14.66
N SER A 128 -7.27 -16.80 -14.50
CA SER A 128 -8.58 -17.48 -14.57
C SER A 128 -8.83 -18.04 -15.97
N LEU A 129 -8.57 -17.24 -17.03
CA LEU A 129 -8.70 -17.70 -18.41
C LEU A 129 -7.78 -18.88 -18.73
N LEU A 130 -6.53 -18.86 -18.25
CA LEU A 130 -5.59 -19.97 -18.46
C LEU A 130 -6.06 -21.25 -17.77
N ASN A 131 -6.64 -21.14 -16.58
CA ASN A 131 -7.20 -22.29 -15.86
C ASN A 131 -8.42 -22.89 -16.58
N GLU A 132 -9.25 -22.07 -17.23
CA GLU A 132 -10.39 -22.53 -18.03
C GLU A 132 -9.96 -23.22 -19.33
N LEU A 133 -8.93 -22.70 -20.01
CA LEU A 133 -8.40 -23.28 -21.25
C LEU A 133 -7.55 -24.54 -21.03
N GLY A 134 -7.07 -24.76 -19.82
CA GLY A 134 -6.30 -25.94 -19.43
C GLY A 134 -7.14 -27.15 -19.03
N GLN A 135 -8.47 -27.04 -19.01
CA GLN A 135 -9.42 -28.14 -18.79
C GLN A 135 -10.04 -28.61 -20.12
#